data_AF-A0AAW1S665-F1
#
_entry.id   AF-A0AAW1S665-F1
#
_cell.length_a   1.000
_cell.length_b   1.000
_cell.length_c   1.000
_cell.angle_alpha   90.00
_cell.angle_beta   90.00
_cell.angle_gamma   90.00
#
_symmetry.space_group_name_H-M   'P 1'
#
loop_
_entity.id
_entity.type
_entity.pdbx_description
1 polymer ?
#
loop_
_entity_poly.entity_id
_entity_poly.type
_entity_poly.pdbx_seq_one_letter_code
_entity_poly.pdbx_strand_id
1 'polypeptide(L)'
;MFVMRGDNAHDWLWGRWLLQAADKYPTISAFRAAECSQQGDQCTCNRQLVQQLVHDCSSESKRLPSRKQHLFSIYTHPSPSYAGFPKGSTFAGTIVDNRIQVIWGSHTMISATRLLLTAALAEPFNQRFVLLGDTAIPLYSPLVTYHQLMTEEKSRVDACGPHGGFHEVNDWRWHDSMAKGTGLQREHWRKSSQWFSLLRHHAEMAATDAEVNAAFETHCYFGSDHEDPSQVDRSCVSDEHYIPTLLAFKNESSQTDCHGELVKATWPGTVPHPVSWTPSDISADFIETQRMNVQECSSHRNTSRAVEMRFTSLADVCSMASQSTEYPPLDQRCPMFARKFPFPTAAKIQALYTNCSSKLSILFSPQEEDSSEGRCDLSSVGTLRRRQSRMQLRRLQSMRRVGRKISRSLFSLVRLRLT
;
A
#
# COMPACT_ATOMS: atom_id res chain seq x y z
N MET A 1 4.86 -1.64 1.17
CA MET A 1 5.97 -0.80 0.68
C MET A 1 5.39 0.36 -0.13
N PHE A 2 6.04 1.53 -0.13
CA PHE A 2 5.55 2.69 -0.86
C PHE A 2 6.65 3.39 -1.64
N VAL A 3 6.42 3.60 -2.94
CA VAL A 3 7.22 4.52 -3.77
C VAL A 3 6.47 5.85 -3.84
N MET A 4 7.14 6.94 -3.46
CA MET A 4 6.50 8.25 -3.33
C MET A 4 7.46 9.39 -3.65
N ARG A 5 6.92 10.60 -3.88
CA ARG A 5 7.77 11.78 -4.08
C ARG A 5 8.15 12.46 -2.76
N GLY A 6 7.33 12.35 -1.73
CA GLY A 6 7.53 13.01 -0.44
C GLY A 6 6.43 12.66 0.55
N ASP A 7 5.76 13.67 1.09
CA ASP A 7 4.63 13.47 2.01
C ASP A 7 3.52 12.60 1.35
N ASN A 8 2.88 11.74 2.16
CA ASN A 8 1.73 10.94 1.73
C ASN A 8 0.42 11.72 1.99
N ALA A 9 -0.46 11.79 1.00
CA ALA A 9 -1.74 12.52 1.10
C ALA A 9 -2.64 12.02 2.24
N HIS A 10 -2.49 10.74 2.59
CA HIS A 10 -3.36 9.99 3.48
C HIS A 10 -2.63 9.46 4.72
N ASP A 11 -1.55 10.11 5.16
CA ASP A 11 -0.78 9.72 6.37
C ASP A 11 -1.69 9.46 7.57
N TRP A 12 -2.59 10.40 7.88
CA TRP A 12 -3.55 10.24 8.96
C TRP A 12 -4.44 8.99 8.79
N LEU A 13 -4.93 8.75 7.57
CA LEU A 13 -5.79 7.61 7.27
C LEU A 13 -5.04 6.30 7.47
N TRP A 14 -3.82 6.16 6.93
CA TRP A 14 -2.98 4.98 7.11
C TRP A 14 -2.68 4.71 8.58
N GLY A 15 -2.41 5.76 9.36
CA GLY A 15 -2.21 5.64 10.80
C GLY A 15 -3.45 5.12 11.53
N ARG A 16 -4.64 5.63 11.19
CA ARG A 16 -5.90 5.14 11.76
C ARG A 16 -6.25 3.73 11.31
N TRP A 17 -5.98 3.42 10.05
CA TRP A 17 -6.22 2.11 9.47
C TRP A 17 -5.39 1.05 10.20
N LEU A 18 -4.07 1.26 10.34
CA LEU A 18 -3.16 0.37 11.06
C LEU A 18 -3.49 0.21 12.55
N LEU A 19 -3.98 1.27 13.21
CA LEU A 19 -4.37 1.19 14.62
C LEU A 19 -5.49 0.17 14.87
N GLN A 20 -6.32 -0.14 13.89
CA GLN A 20 -7.37 -1.16 14.07
C GLN A 20 -6.82 -2.59 14.09
N ALA A 21 -5.60 -2.79 13.55
CA ALA A 21 -4.86 -4.03 13.67
C ALA A 21 -4.04 -4.11 14.97
N ALA A 22 -4.04 -3.05 15.78
CA ALA A 22 -3.30 -3.05 17.04
C ALA A 22 -3.87 -4.10 17.98
N ASP A 23 -2.97 -4.90 18.56
CA ASP A 23 -3.33 -6.01 19.45
C ASP A 23 -4.32 -7.02 18.84
N LYS A 24 -4.28 -7.22 17.51
CA LYS A 24 -5.09 -8.21 16.80
C LYS A 24 -4.19 -9.26 16.15
N TYR A 25 -4.38 -10.51 16.54
CA TYR A 25 -3.65 -11.69 16.07
C TYR A 25 -4.62 -12.63 15.38
N PRO A 26 -4.23 -13.32 14.30
CA PRO A 26 -5.04 -14.42 13.76
C PRO A 26 -5.33 -15.43 14.86
N THR A 27 -6.60 -15.80 15.05
CA THR A 27 -7.07 -16.61 16.19
C THR A 27 -6.31 -17.93 16.32
N ILE A 28 -6.00 -18.59 15.20
CA ILE A 28 -5.19 -19.82 15.19
C ILE A 28 -3.78 -19.57 15.74
N SER A 29 -3.14 -18.47 15.33
CA SER A 29 -1.82 -18.09 15.82
C SER A 29 -1.85 -17.73 17.31
N ALA A 30 -2.89 -17.01 17.76
CA ALA A 30 -3.09 -16.67 19.16
C ALA A 30 -3.29 -17.94 20.02
N PHE A 31 -4.13 -18.89 19.57
CA PHE A 31 -4.34 -20.16 20.25
C PHE A 31 -3.06 -20.99 20.34
N ARG A 32 -2.26 -21.05 19.26
CA ARG A 32 -0.95 -21.72 19.27
C ARG A 32 0.00 -21.08 20.28
N ALA A 33 0.07 -19.74 20.31
CA ALA A 33 0.92 -19.01 21.24
C ALA A 33 0.47 -19.18 22.71
N ALA A 34 -0.84 -19.35 22.94
CA ALA A 34 -1.41 -19.57 24.27
C ALA A 34 -1.38 -21.04 24.73
N GLU A 35 -0.77 -21.94 23.95
CA GLU A 35 -0.76 -23.39 24.18
C GLU A 35 -2.17 -23.96 24.41
N CYS A 36 -3.17 -23.46 23.68
CA CYS A 36 -4.55 -23.92 23.79
C CYS A 36 -4.69 -25.39 23.37
N SER A 37 -5.00 -26.27 24.33
CA SER A 37 -5.42 -27.65 24.03
C SER A 37 -6.94 -27.70 23.85
N GLN A 38 -7.41 -28.43 22.82
CA GLN A 38 -8.85 -28.65 22.64
C GLN A 38 -9.37 -29.73 23.61
N GLN A 39 -10.24 -29.35 24.52
CA GLN A 39 -11.09 -30.24 25.30
C GLN A 39 -12.55 -29.77 25.17
N GLY A 40 -13.29 -30.35 24.22
CA GLY A 40 -14.63 -29.88 23.86
C GLY A 40 -14.61 -28.48 23.21
N ASP A 41 -15.63 -27.67 23.46
CA ASP A 41 -15.78 -26.31 22.87
C ASP A 41 -14.95 -25.22 23.56
N GLN A 42 -14.22 -25.55 24.65
CA GLN A 42 -13.44 -24.60 25.43
C GLN A 42 -11.93 -24.77 25.18
N CYS A 43 -11.23 -23.66 24.94
CA CYS A 43 -9.76 -23.67 25.04
C CYS A 43 -9.37 -23.71 26.53
N THR A 44 -8.56 -24.72 26.92
CA THR A 44 -7.75 -24.64 28.14
C THR A 44 -6.38 -24.08 27.77
N CYS A 45 -6.06 -22.87 28.23
CA CYS A 45 -4.83 -22.14 27.87
C CYS A 45 -3.86 -21.98 29.07
N ASN A 46 -2.59 -21.71 28.77
CA ASN A 46 -1.60 -21.29 29.77
C ASN A 46 -1.70 -19.78 30.05
N ARG A 47 -2.52 -19.39 31.05
CA ARG A 47 -2.75 -17.97 31.39
C ARG A 47 -1.49 -17.22 31.82
N GLN A 48 -0.53 -17.87 32.47
CA GLN A 48 0.71 -17.23 32.90
C GLN A 48 1.60 -16.88 31.71
N LEU A 49 1.73 -17.80 30.75
CA LEU A 49 2.44 -17.55 29.50
C LEU A 49 1.81 -16.41 28.71
N VAL A 50 0.48 -16.40 28.60
CA VAL A 50 -0.25 -15.31 27.93
C VAL A 50 0.00 -13.96 28.60
N GLN A 51 -0.04 -13.89 29.93
CA GLN A 51 0.26 -12.65 30.67
C GLN A 51 1.69 -12.15 30.41
N GLN A 52 2.66 -13.07 30.34
CA GLN A 52 4.04 -12.74 30.01
C GLN A 52 4.16 -12.19 28.58
N LEU A 53 3.56 -12.86 27.59
CA LEU A 53 3.55 -12.39 26.20
C LEU A 53 2.91 -11.01 26.05
N VAL A 54 1.79 -10.76 26.73
CA VAL A 54 1.14 -9.44 26.74
C VAL A 54 2.06 -8.38 27.33
N HIS A 55 2.76 -8.70 28.42
CA HIS A 55 3.71 -7.79 29.05
C HIS A 55 4.86 -7.42 28.11
N ASP A 56 5.50 -8.43 27.51
CA ASP A 56 6.66 -8.29 26.64
C ASP A 56 6.30 -7.45 25.41
N CYS A 57 5.19 -7.78 24.73
CA CYS A 57 4.69 -7.05 23.56
C CYS A 57 4.26 -5.60 23.89
N SER A 58 3.77 -5.34 25.09
CA SER A 58 3.35 -4.00 25.53
C SER A 58 4.51 -3.07 25.87
N SER A 59 5.66 -3.64 26.22
CA SER A 59 6.85 -2.89 26.64
C SER A 59 7.58 -2.23 25.46
N GLU A 60 7.57 -2.86 24.28
CA GLU A 60 8.23 -2.37 23.05
C GLU A 60 7.40 -1.34 22.25
N SER A 61 6.07 -1.35 22.40
CA SER A 61 5.08 -0.67 21.53
C SER A 61 4.93 0.87 21.73
N LYS A 62 5.74 1.47 22.61
CA LYS A 62 5.58 2.88 22.96
C LYS A 62 6.24 3.79 21.92
N ARG A 63 5.51 4.19 20.85
CA ARG A 63 5.44 5.60 20.35
C ARG A 63 4.77 5.83 18.97
N LEU A 64 4.43 4.83 18.16
CA LEU A 64 3.85 5.04 16.81
C LEU A 64 2.70 4.06 16.47
N PRO A 65 1.64 4.50 15.76
CA PRO A 65 0.56 3.65 15.25
C PRO A 65 1.00 2.36 14.56
N SER A 66 1.95 2.45 13.63
CA SER A 66 2.51 1.31 12.90
C SER A 66 3.24 0.32 13.80
N ARG A 67 3.73 0.75 14.97
CA ARG A 67 4.43 -0.07 15.95
C ARG A 67 3.53 -0.64 17.05
N LYS A 68 2.21 -0.36 17.00
CA LYS A 68 1.22 -0.97 17.91
C LYS A 68 0.58 -2.25 17.39
N GLN A 69 0.91 -2.62 16.16
CA GLN A 69 0.39 -3.79 15.46
C GLN A 69 1.56 -4.58 14.88
N HIS A 70 1.34 -5.85 14.57
CA HIS A 70 2.37 -6.78 14.10
C HIS A 70 2.00 -7.46 12.76
N LEU A 71 0.87 -7.08 12.15
CA LEU A 71 0.36 -7.67 10.90
C LEU A 71 1.02 -7.06 9.65
N PHE A 72 1.51 -5.82 9.74
CA PHE A 72 2.03 -5.07 8.61
C PHE A 72 3.39 -4.44 8.91
N SER A 73 4.30 -4.52 7.94
CA SER A 73 5.55 -3.77 7.93
C SER A 73 5.50 -2.66 6.88
N ILE A 74 6.05 -1.48 7.18
CA ILE A 74 6.05 -0.33 6.27
C ILE A 74 7.49 0.04 5.89
N TYR A 75 7.71 0.13 4.58
CA TYR A 75 8.95 0.60 3.97
C TYR A 75 8.61 1.66 2.94
N THR A 76 9.37 2.74 2.89
CA THR A 76 9.12 3.88 2.01
C THR A 76 10.37 4.28 1.24
N HIS A 77 10.18 4.63 -0.02
CA HIS A 77 11.21 5.19 -0.89
C HIS A 77 10.71 6.54 -1.43
N PRO A 78 10.83 7.63 -0.63
CA PRO A 78 10.56 8.99 -1.10
C PRO A 78 11.69 9.49 -2.04
N SER A 79 11.49 10.65 -2.68
CA SER A 79 12.56 11.33 -3.43
C SER A 79 13.85 11.47 -2.57
N PRO A 80 15.06 11.34 -3.15
CA PRO A 80 16.31 11.53 -2.40
C PRO A 80 16.41 12.90 -1.72
N SER A 81 15.82 13.93 -2.34
CA SER A 81 15.76 15.31 -1.82
C SER A 81 14.76 15.51 -0.67
N TYR A 82 13.92 14.52 -0.37
CA TYR A 82 12.96 14.62 0.73
C TYR A 82 13.67 14.45 2.07
N ALA A 83 13.50 15.43 2.96
CA ALA A 83 14.18 15.49 4.26
C ALA A 83 13.72 14.42 5.27
N GLY A 84 12.58 13.78 5.01
CA GLY A 84 12.03 12.72 5.85
C GLY A 84 10.72 13.12 6.53
N PHE A 85 10.04 12.11 7.07
CA PHE A 85 8.73 12.29 7.68
C PHE A 85 8.82 12.95 9.07
N PRO A 86 7.88 13.85 9.42
CA PRO A 86 7.86 14.49 10.72
C PRO A 86 7.63 13.49 11.85
N LYS A 87 8.11 13.83 13.05
CA LYS A 87 7.85 13.04 14.26
C LYS A 87 6.35 12.89 14.49
N GLY A 88 5.88 11.65 14.57
CA GLY A 88 4.47 11.29 14.74
C GLY A 88 3.72 10.98 13.44
N SER A 89 4.37 11.11 12.28
CA SER A 89 3.88 10.52 11.02
C SER A 89 3.83 9.00 11.12
N THR A 90 2.84 8.38 10.47
CA THR A 90 2.74 6.93 10.33
C THR A 90 3.97 6.33 9.64
N PHE A 91 4.60 7.11 8.75
CA PHE A 91 5.77 6.71 7.97
C PHE A 91 7.12 7.07 8.62
N ALA A 92 7.11 7.63 9.84
CA ALA A 92 8.35 7.98 10.54
C ALA A 92 9.23 6.75 10.77
N GLY A 93 10.49 6.81 10.36
CA GLY A 93 11.47 5.73 10.50
C GLY A 93 11.27 4.54 9.56
N THR A 94 10.55 4.74 8.45
CA THR A 94 10.29 3.69 7.44
C THR A 94 11.08 3.89 6.14
N ILE A 95 11.89 4.95 6.05
CA ILE A 95 12.63 5.29 4.84
C ILE A 95 13.77 4.30 4.66
N VAL A 96 13.86 3.70 3.48
CA VAL A 96 14.99 2.85 3.09
C VAL A 96 16.21 3.69 2.70
N ASP A 97 17.40 3.14 2.92
CA ASP A 97 18.66 3.76 2.52
C ASP A 97 18.86 3.74 1.00
N ASN A 98 19.92 4.41 0.51
CA ASN A 98 20.34 4.43 -0.89
C ASN A 98 19.25 4.86 -1.88
N ARG A 99 18.38 5.79 -1.46
CA ARG A 99 17.30 6.33 -2.29
C ARG A 99 17.83 6.87 -3.61
N ILE A 100 17.18 6.50 -4.70
CA ILE A 100 17.52 6.94 -6.06
C ILE A 100 16.46 7.90 -6.61
N GLN A 101 16.83 8.68 -7.63
CA GLN A 101 15.87 9.53 -8.30
C GLN A 101 14.98 8.68 -9.22
N VAL A 102 13.71 8.55 -8.83
CA VAL A 102 12.71 7.83 -9.63
C VAL A 102 12.20 8.73 -10.75
N ILE A 103 12.25 8.21 -11.97
CA ILE A 103 11.67 8.81 -13.17
C ILE A 103 10.57 7.87 -13.69
N TRP A 104 9.40 8.43 -13.98
CA TRP A 104 8.24 7.66 -14.44
C TRP A 104 8.56 6.87 -15.72
N GLY A 105 8.13 5.61 -15.78
CA GLY A 105 8.33 4.71 -16.92
C GLY A 105 9.76 4.22 -17.14
N SER A 106 10.75 4.84 -16.50
CA SER A 106 12.16 4.40 -16.59
C SER A 106 12.46 3.24 -15.66
N HIS A 107 13.58 2.56 -15.92
CA HIS A 107 14.06 1.48 -15.06
C HIS A 107 14.37 1.89 -13.61
N THR A 108 14.63 3.19 -13.34
CA THR A 108 14.84 3.67 -11.96
C THR A 108 13.65 3.41 -11.03
N MET A 109 12.43 3.28 -11.56
CA MET A 109 11.26 2.86 -10.78
C MET A 109 11.41 1.42 -10.25
N ILE A 110 11.94 0.51 -11.07
CA ILE A 110 12.23 -0.87 -10.68
C ILE A 110 13.41 -0.91 -9.71
N SER A 111 14.48 -0.18 -9.97
CA SER A 111 15.63 -0.11 -9.05
C SER A 111 15.19 0.34 -7.64
N ALA A 112 14.30 1.34 -7.53
CA ALA A 112 13.73 1.78 -6.25
C ALA A 112 12.82 0.71 -5.61
N THR A 113 12.03 0.01 -6.43
CA THR A 113 11.17 -1.10 -5.98
C THR A 113 12.00 -2.26 -5.44
N ARG A 114 13.13 -2.59 -6.07
CA ARG A 114 14.06 -3.62 -5.61
C ARG A 114 14.74 -3.27 -4.29
N LEU A 115 15.08 -2.00 -4.06
CA LEU A 115 15.57 -1.53 -2.75
C LEU A 115 14.51 -1.74 -1.65
N LEU A 116 13.24 -1.44 -1.95
CA LEU A 116 12.12 -1.71 -1.03
C LEU A 116 11.94 -3.21 -0.75
N LEU A 117 12.00 -4.05 -1.79
CA LEU A 117 11.89 -5.50 -1.65
C LEU A 117 13.03 -6.06 -0.79
N THR A 118 14.27 -5.64 -1.06
CA THR A 118 15.47 -6.07 -0.32
C THR A 118 15.35 -5.70 1.16
N ALA A 119 14.98 -4.44 1.46
CA ALA A 119 14.77 -4.00 2.84
C ALA A 119 13.64 -4.77 3.53
N ALA A 120 12.54 -5.04 2.83
CA ALA A 120 11.41 -5.78 3.38
C ALA A 120 11.71 -7.27 3.59
N LEU A 121 12.56 -7.88 2.76
CA LEU A 121 12.97 -9.29 2.85
C LEU A 121 13.91 -9.57 4.03
N ALA A 122 14.62 -8.56 4.51
CA ALA A 122 15.47 -8.67 5.71
C ALA A 122 14.66 -9.08 6.95
N GLU A 123 13.36 -8.78 6.97
CA GLU A 123 12.43 -9.29 7.99
C GLU A 123 11.92 -10.69 7.59
N PRO A 124 12.30 -11.75 8.31
CA PRO A 124 11.92 -13.13 7.98
C PRO A 124 10.41 -13.37 8.04
N PHE A 125 9.66 -12.61 8.85
CA PHE A 125 8.21 -12.82 9.00
C PHE A 125 7.38 -12.19 7.87
N ASN A 126 7.95 -11.36 7.00
CA ASN A 126 7.23 -10.82 5.86
C ASN A 126 6.98 -11.91 4.80
N GLN A 127 5.71 -12.25 4.55
CA GLN A 127 5.30 -13.32 3.61
C GLN A 127 4.59 -12.81 2.35
N ARG A 128 4.12 -11.56 2.36
CA ARG A 128 3.43 -10.90 1.26
C ARG A 128 3.99 -9.49 1.07
N PHE A 129 4.28 -9.12 -0.18
CA PHE A 129 4.98 -7.88 -0.52
C PHE A 129 4.10 -7.01 -1.41
N VAL A 130 3.53 -5.97 -0.81
CA VAL A 130 2.60 -5.05 -1.48
C VAL A 130 3.29 -3.74 -1.83
N LEU A 131 3.19 -3.30 -3.08
CA LEU A 131 3.66 -1.99 -3.54
C LEU A 131 2.50 -1.01 -3.73
N LEU A 132 2.61 0.19 -3.14
CA LEU A 132 1.60 1.26 -3.22
C LEU A 132 2.23 2.63 -3.51
N GLY A 133 1.41 3.57 -3.99
CA GLY A 133 1.79 4.96 -4.23
C GLY A 133 1.33 5.91 -3.12
N ASP A 134 1.77 7.17 -3.19
CA ASP A 134 1.44 8.26 -2.24
C ASP A 134 -0.02 8.76 -2.27
N THR A 135 -0.80 8.30 -3.24
CA THR A 135 -2.21 8.66 -3.43
C THR A 135 -3.14 7.46 -3.34
N ALA A 136 -2.66 6.35 -2.78
CA ALA A 136 -3.46 5.15 -2.56
C ALA A 136 -4.28 5.25 -1.28
N ILE A 137 -5.48 4.67 -1.31
CA ILE A 137 -6.39 4.50 -0.17
C ILE A 137 -6.80 3.03 -0.05
N PRO A 138 -6.99 2.50 1.17
CA PRO A 138 -7.51 1.15 1.37
C PRO A 138 -9.00 1.08 1.03
N LEU A 139 -9.43 0.00 0.38
CA LEU A 139 -10.84 -0.27 0.11
C LEU A 139 -11.48 -1.17 1.16
N TYR A 140 -10.71 -1.75 2.08
CA TYR A 140 -11.19 -2.67 3.12
C TYR A 140 -10.49 -2.36 4.45
N SER A 141 -11.01 -2.89 5.55
CA SER A 141 -10.36 -2.80 6.86
C SER A 141 -9.02 -3.57 6.87
N PRO A 142 -8.08 -3.28 7.79
CA PRO A 142 -6.79 -3.97 7.81
C PRO A 142 -6.89 -5.48 8.03
N LEU A 143 -7.87 -5.93 8.81
CA LEU A 143 -8.03 -7.36 9.09
C LEU A 143 -8.51 -8.11 7.84
N VAL A 144 -9.44 -7.53 7.08
CA VAL A 144 -9.89 -8.07 5.78
C VAL A 144 -8.74 -8.09 4.78
N THR A 145 -8.00 -6.98 4.64
CA THR A 145 -6.85 -6.92 3.75
C THR A 145 -5.76 -7.93 4.12
N TYR A 146 -5.42 -8.04 5.40
CA TYR A 146 -4.44 -9.02 5.87
C TYR A 146 -4.89 -10.44 5.57
N HIS A 147 -6.12 -10.79 5.99
CA HIS A 147 -6.68 -12.13 5.77
C HIS A 147 -6.65 -12.48 4.29
N GLN A 148 -7.17 -11.61 3.43
CA GLN A 148 -7.21 -11.82 1.98
C GLN A 148 -5.82 -12.09 1.40
N LEU A 149 -4.85 -11.22 1.66
CA LEU A 149 -3.51 -11.35 1.10
C LEU A 149 -2.79 -12.60 1.60
N MET A 150 -3.00 -12.98 2.87
CA MET A 150 -2.38 -14.17 3.46
C MET A 150 -3.03 -15.47 2.99
N THR A 151 -4.30 -15.47 2.61
CA THR A 151 -5.00 -16.65 2.05
C THR A 151 -4.74 -16.87 0.56
N GLU A 152 -4.33 -15.84 -0.19
CA GLU A 152 -4.05 -15.97 -1.61
C GLU A 152 -2.81 -16.84 -1.87
N GLU A 153 -2.98 -17.87 -2.70
CA GLU A 153 -1.90 -18.78 -3.09
C GLU A 153 -1.00 -18.19 -4.18
N LYS A 154 -1.50 -17.21 -4.94
CA LYS A 154 -0.82 -16.63 -6.10
C LYS A 154 -0.45 -15.18 -5.89
N SER A 155 0.59 -14.72 -6.57
CA SER A 155 0.91 -13.29 -6.64
C SER A 155 -0.06 -12.56 -7.54
N ARG A 156 -0.50 -11.37 -7.14
CA ARG A 156 -1.30 -10.46 -7.98
C ARG A 156 -0.36 -9.68 -8.91
N VAL A 157 0.06 -10.37 -9.97
CA VAL A 157 0.90 -9.90 -11.08
C VAL A 157 0.47 -10.68 -12.30
N ASP A 158 0.34 -10.03 -13.44
CA ASP A 158 -0.09 -10.67 -14.68
C ASP A 158 1.14 -11.14 -15.48
N ALA A 159 1.49 -12.42 -15.33
CA ALA A 159 2.58 -13.05 -16.08
C ALA A 159 2.09 -14.16 -17.02
N CYS A 160 0.79 -14.27 -17.29
CA CYS A 160 0.19 -15.40 -18.04
C CYS A 160 0.45 -15.37 -19.56
N GLY A 161 0.92 -14.25 -20.12
CA GLY A 161 1.24 -14.13 -21.54
C GLY A 161 0.05 -13.72 -22.41
N PRO A 162 0.16 -13.81 -23.74
CA PRO A 162 -0.84 -13.25 -24.68
C PRO A 162 -2.23 -13.90 -24.59
N HIS A 163 -2.37 -15.01 -23.87
CA HIS A 163 -3.63 -15.71 -23.65
C HIS A 163 -4.24 -15.46 -22.27
N GLY A 164 -3.59 -14.69 -21.39
CA GLY A 164 -4.11 -14.32 -20.09
C GLY A 164 -4.04 -12.82 -19.88
N GLY A 165 -5.15 -12.23 -19.43
CA GLY A 165 -5.11 -10.95 -18.73
C GLY A 165 -5.92 -9.79 -19.30
N PHE A 166 -6.06 -8.76 -18.46
CA PHE A 166 -6.75 -7.49 -18.73
C PHE A 166 -5.88 -6.47 -19.49
N HIS A 167 -4.57 -6.73 -19.58
CA HIS A 167 -3.61 -5.79 -20.16
C HIS A 167 -3.10 -6.29 -21.50
N GLU A 168 -3.27 -5.48 -22.55
CA GLU A 168 -2.57 -5.71 -23.81
C GLU A 168 -1.06 -5.73 -23.55
N VAL A 169 -0.41 -6.84 -23.93
CA VAL A 169 1.03 -7.09 -23.70
C VAL A 169 1.91 -5.99 -24.30
N ASN A 170 1.40 -5.25 -25.30
CA ASN A 170 2.13 -4.19 -25.98
C ASN A 170 3.48 -4.70 -26.54
N ASP A 171 3.44 -5.75 -27.35
CA ASP A 171 4.63 -6.38 -27.95
C ASP A 171 5.53 -5.38 -28.71
N TRP A 172 4.97 -4.29 -29.22
CA TRP A 172 5.73 -3.21 -29.85
C TRP A 172 6.71 -2.50 -28.90
N ARG A 173 6.57 -2.67 -27.58
CA ARG A 173 7.50 -2.14 -26.56
C ARG A 173 8.72 -3.02 -26.34
N TRP A 174 8.68 -4.28 -26.79
CA TRP A 174 9.84 -5.16 -26.75
C TRP A 174 10.91 -4.67 -27.74
N HIS A 175 12.17 -4.80 -27.35
CA HIS A 175 13.33 -4.46 -28.17
C HIS A 175 14.34 -5.60 -28.18
N ASP A 176 14.79 -6.02 -29.37
CA ASP A 176 15.62 -7.23 -29.52
C ASP A 176 17.01 -7.11 -28.87
N SER A 177 17.50 -5.89 -28.58
CA SER A 177 18.71 -5.75 -27.76
C SER A 177 18.58 -6.36 -26.36
N MET A 178 17.37 -6.46 -25.79
CA MET A 178 17.18 -7.10 -24.49
C MET A 178 17.55 -8.60 -24.48
N ALA A 179 17.53 -9.27 -25.63
CA ALA A 179 17.94 -10.68 -25.76
C ALA A 179 19.45 -10.86 -25.98
N LYS A 180 20.20 -9.78 -26.26
CA LYS A 180 21.63 -9.90 -26.58
C LYS A 180 22.42 -10.22 -25.32
N GLY A 181 23.06 -11.39 -25.31
CA GLY A 181 23.91 -11.81 -24.18
C GLY A 181 23.13 -12.25 -22.93
N THR A 182 21.82 -12.49 -23.06
CA THR A 182 20.96 -13.02 -22.01
C THR A 182 20.18 -14.23 -22.52
N GLY A 183 19.58 -15.00 -21.62
CA GLY A 183 18.57 -16.02 -21.94
C GLY A 183 17.18 -15.44 -22.18
N LEU A 184 16.98 -14.12 -22.01
CA LEU A 184 15.70 -13.48 -22.20
C LEU A 184 15.32 -13.52 -23.69
N GLN A 185 14.03 -13.73 -23.96
CA GLN A 185 13.49 -13.86 -25.30
C GLN A 185 12.16 -13.13 -25.38
N ARG A 186 11.71 -12.83 -26.60
CA ARG A 186 10.48 -12.10 -26.84
C ARG A 186 9.26 -12.81 -26.23
N GLU A 187 9.23 -14.14 -26.25
CA GLU A 187 8.17 -14.95 -25.66
C GLU A 187 8.06 -14.84 -24.13
N HIS A 188 9.08 -14.31 -23.46
CA HIS A 188 9.03 -14.01 -22.03
C HIS A 188 8.42 -12.65 -21.72
N TRP A 189 8.24 -11.78 -22.73
CA TRP A 189 7.71 -10.43 -22.52
C TRP A 189 6.28 -10.47 -21.96
N ARG A 190 6.07 -9.81 -20.83
CA ARG A 190 4.76 -9.72 -20.16
C ARG A 190 4.49 -8.29 -19.73
N LYS A 191 3.21 -8.00 -19.45
CA LYS A 191 2.77 -6.72 -18.91
C LYS A 191 1.81 -6.94 -17.75
N SER A 192 1.98 -6.15 -16.70
CA SER A 192 1.05 -6.06 -15.58
C SER A 192 0.93 -4.63 -15.07
N SER A 193 0.08 -4.42 -14.07
CA SER A 193 0.06 -3.17 -13.30
C SER A 193 1.38 -2.98 -12.56
N GLN A 194 1.83 -1.74 -12.47
CA GLN A 194 2.94 -1.35 -11.58
C GLN A 194 2.69 -1.78 -10.12
N TRP A 195 1.43 -1.87 -9.69
CA TRP A 195 1.05 -2.14 -8.30
C TRP A 195 0.68 -3.60 -8.11
N PHE A 196 1.43 -4.28 -7.25
CA PHE A 196 1.36 -5.72 -7.11
C PHE A 196 1.31 -6.17 -5.65
N SER A 197 0.92 -7.44 -5.47
CA SER A 197 1.22 -8.24 -4.28
C SER A 197 2.06 -9.44 -4.71
N LEU A 198 3.25 -9.62 -4.15
CA LEU A 198 4.10 -10.78 -4.39
C LEU A 198 4.10 -11.74 -3.20
N LEU A 199 4.17 -13.03 -3.52
CA LEU A 199 4.64 -14.07 -2.61
C LEU A 199 6.12 -13.82 -2.27
N ARG A 200 6.56 -14.30 -1.12
CA ARG A 200 7.95 -14.11 -0.67
C ARG A 200 8.99 -14.59 -1.69
N HIS A 201 8.84 -15.78 -2.24
CA HIS A 201 9.83 -16.31 -3.21
C HIS A 201 9.88 -15.48 -4.50
N HIS A 202 8.76 -14.94 -5.00
CA HIS A 202 8.77 -14.00 -6.13
C HIS A 202 9.43 -12.67 -5.78
N ALA A 203 9.26 -12.18 -4.54
CA ALA A 203 9.96 -11.00 -4.06
C ALA A 203 11.48 -11.24 -4.00
N GLU A 204 11.92 -12.42 -3.55
CA GLU A 204 13.33 -12.84 -3.53
C GLU A 204 13.92 -12.89 -4.94
N MET A 205 13.19 -13.47 -5.92
CA MET A 205 13.59 -13.46 -7.33
C MET A 205 13.78 -12.02 -7.84
N ALA A 206 12.79 -11.15 -7.64
CA ALA A 206 12.87 -9.76 -8.11
C ALA A 206 13.99 -8.96 -7.43
N ALA A 207 14.26 -9.21 -6.15
CA ALA A 207 15.32 -8.53 -5.40
C ALA A 207 16.72 -8.98 -5.82
N THR A 208 16.90 -10.26 -6.15
CA THR A 208 18.22 -10.87 -6.43
C THR A 208 18.55 -11.01 -7.91
N ASP A 209 17.60 -10.80 -8.82
CA ASP A 209 17.83 -10.92 -10.25
C ASP A 209 18.91 -9.96 -10.76
N ALA A 210 19.84 -10.48 -11.56
CA ALA A 210 20.91 -9.71 -12.18
C ALA A 210 20.76 -9.65 -13.70
N GLU A 211 20.28 -10.72 -14.32
CA GLU A 211 20.28 -10.89 -15.78
C GLU A 211 19.17 -10.10 -16.46
N VAL A 212 17.92 -10.34 -16.08
CA VAL A 212 16.78 -9.62 -16.66
C VAL A 212 16.88 -8.14 -16.30
N ASN A 213 17.33 -7.83 -15.08
CA ASN A 213 17.53 -6.46 -14.65
C ASN A 213 18.55 -5.72 -15.49
N ALA A 214 19.73 -6.31 -15.75
CA ALA A 214 20.74 -5.66 -16.57
C ALA A 214 20.22 -5.40 -17.99
N ALA A 215 19.45 -6.32 -18.56
CA ALA A 215 18.81 -6.12 -19.86
C ALA A 215 17.82 -4.95 -19.86
N PHE A 216 16.94 -4.88 -18.86
CA PHE A 216 16.00 -3.78 -18.71
C PHE A 216 16.71 -2.45 -18.37
N GLU A 217 17.70 -2.45 -17.50
CA GLU A 217 18.45 -1.24 -17.13
C GLU A 217 19.14 -0.61 -18.34
N THR A 218 19.73 -1.45 -19.20
CA THR A 218 20.46 -1.01 -20.38
C THR A 218 19.51 -0.61 -21.51
N HIS A 219 18.49 -1.42 -21.77
CA HIS A 219 17.70 -1.31 -23.00
C HIS A 219 16.25 -0.82 -22.78
N CYS A 220 15.74 -0.70 -21.56
CA CYS A 220 14.37 -0.27 -21.29
C CYS A 220 14.30 1.19 -20.81
N TYR A 221 14.22 2.12 -21.76
CA TYR A 221 14.12 3.56 -21.49
C TYR A 221 13.04 4.26 -22.32
N PHE A 222 12.87 5.56 -22.08
CA PHE A 222 11.97 6.45 -22.81
C PHE A 222 12.78 7.51 -23.57
N GLY A 223 12.38 7.81 -24.80
CA GLY A 223 13.00 8.85 -25.63
C GLY A 223 13.64 8.28 -26.89
N SER A 224 14.42 9.11 -27.59
CA SER A 224 14.99 8.78 -28.90
C SER A 224 15.78 7.47 -28.86
N ASP A 225 15.53 6.59 -29.83
CA ASP A 225 16.20 5.31 -29.89
C ASP A 225 17.63 5.48 -30.43
N HIS A 226 18.62 5.37 -29.55
CA HIS A 226 20.03 5.43 -29.91
C HIS A 226 20.59 4.09 -30.40
N GLU A 227 19.85 2.98 -30.28
CA GLU A 227 20.28 1.65 -30.71
C GLU A 227 19.62 1.22 -32.03
N ASP A 228 18.43 1.74 -32.35
CA ASP A 228 17.73 1.54 -33.60
C ASP A 228 17.37 2.89 -34.24
N PRO A 229 18.21 3.42 -35.17
CA PRO A 229 17.96 4.68 -35.85
C PRO A 229 16.68 4.69 -36.72
N SER A 230 16.07 3.52 -36.96
CA SER A 230 14.81 3.39 -37.71
C SER A 230 13.56 3.57 -36.84
N GLN A 231 13.72 3.52 -35.51
CA GLN A 231 12.66 3.81 -34.55
C GLN A 231 12.78 5.23 -34.01
N VAL A 232 11.67 5.97 -34.03
CA VAL A 232 11.66 7.40 -33.67
C VAL A 232 11.84 7.58 -32.16
N ASP A 233 11.09 6.84 -31.33
CA ASP A 233 11.14 6.92 -29.88
C ASP A 233 10.90 5.55 -29.21
N ARG A 234 11.73 5.22 -28.22
CA ARG A 234 11.56 4.07 -27.35
C ARG A 234 10.52 4.37 -26.25
N SER A 235 9.69 3.38 -25.96
CA SER A 235 8.66 3.47 -24.92
C SER A 235 8.54 2.13 -24.19
N CYS A 236 9.48 1.80 -23.32
CA CYS A 236 9.53 0.45 -22.74
C CYS A 236 8.66 0.26 -21.47
N VAL A 237 8.52 1.25 -20.59
CA VAL A 237 7.72 1.19 -19.34
C VAL A 237 8.16 0.06 -18.40
N SER A 238 9.38 0.16 -17.88
CA SER A 238 9.98 -0.92 -17.10
C SER A 238 9.16 -1.37 -15.89
N ASP A 239 8.41 -0.46 -15.27
CA ASP A 239 7.62 -0.71 -14.06
C ASP A 239 6.36 -1.54 -14.29
N GLU A 240 5.87 -1.62 -15.53
CA GLU A 240 4.75 -2.50 -15.91
C GLU A 240 5.22 -3.82 -16.53
N HIS A 241 6.49 -3.91 -16.96
CA HIS A 241 6.99 -5.05 -17.74
C HIS A 241 8.05 -5.92 -17.04
N TYR A 242 8.90 -5.36 -16.19
CA TYR A 242 10.06 -6.08 -15.63
C TYR A 242 9.65 -7.29 -14.78
N ILE A 243 8.88 -7.08 -13.71
CA ILE A 243 8.49 -8.15 -12.77
C ILE A 243 7.74 -9.28 -13.49
N PRO A 244 6.67 -9.02 -14.27
CA PRO A 244 5.96 -10.12 -14.92
C PRO A 244 6.82 -10.83 -15.97
N THR A 245 7.72 -10.11 -16.67
CA THR A 245 8.67 -10.72 -17.62
C THR A 245 9.70 -11.60 -16.90
N LEU A 246 10.22 -11.16 -15.75
CA LEU A 246 11.11 -11.96 -14.90
C LEU A 246 10.42 -13.24 -14.45
N LEU A 247 9.17 -13.17 -13.98
CA LEU A 247 8.44 -14.36 -13.54
C LEU A 247 8.19 -15.34 -14.70
N ALA A 248 7.84 -14.84 -15.90
CA ALA A 248 7.73 -15.69 -17.07
C ALA A 248 9.08 -16.34 -17.46
N PHE A 249 10.17 -15.57 -17.43
CA PHE A 249 11.52 -16.06 -17.67
C PHE A 249 11.97 -17.13 -16.67
N LYS A 250 11.49 -17.06 -15.42
CA LYS A 250 11.76 -18.07 -14.38
C LYS A 250 10.74 -19.22 -14.35
N ASN A 251 9.83 -19.29 -15.32
CA ASN A 251 8.76 -20.29 -15.41
C ASN A 251 7.74 -20.26 -14.24
N GLU A 252 7.52 -19.07 -13.66
CA GLU A 252 6.64 -18.88 -12.50
C GLU A 252 5.25 -18.35 -12.85
N SER A 253 4.91 -18.22 -14.13
CA SER A 253 3.62 -17.68 -14.59
C SER A 253 2.39 -18.38 -13.99
N SER A 254 2.48 -19.68 -13.67
CA SER A 254 1.37 -20.45 -13.09
C SER A 254 1.04 -20.05 -11.64
N GLN A 255 2.01 -19.47 -10.92
CA GLN A 255 1.88 -18.96 -9.55
C GLN A 255 1.44 -17.48 -9.51
N THR A 256 1.00 -16.95 -10.65
CA THR A 256 0.53 -15.57 -10.77
C THR A 256 -0.96 -15.52 -11.12
N ASP A 257 -1.63 -14.47 -10.64
CA ASP A 257 -3.01 -14.17 -10.95
C ASP A 257 -3.08 -13.10 -12.04
N CYS A 258 -3.73 -13.47 -13.14
CA CYS A 258 -3.81 -12.68 -14.35
C CYS A 258 -5.18 -12.01 -14.49
N HIS A 259 -6.05 -12.14 -13.49
CA HIS A 259 -7.37 -11.53 -13.49
C HIS A 259 -7.53 -10.45 -12.42
N GLY A 260 -6.81 -10.52 -11.31
CA GLY A 260 -6.93 -9.54 -10.24
C GLY A 260 -6.02 -8.33 -10.39
N GLU A 261 -6.59 -7.14 -10.22
CA GLU A 261 -5.84 -5.91 -9.99
C GLU A 261 -5.75 -5.68 -8.47
N LEU A 262 -4.55 -5.51 -7.92
CA LEU A 262 -4.41 -5.18 -6.50
C LEU A 262 -4.95 -3.78 -6.18
N VAL A 263 -4.68 -2.82 -7.06
CA VAL A 263 -4.95 -1.39 -6.86
C VAL A 263 -5.81 -0.84 -7.99
N LYS A 264 -7.09 -0.60 -7.72
CA LYS A 264 -8.03 -0.03 -8.70
C LYS A 264 -7.54 1.32 -9.22
N ALA A 265 -7.44 1.42 -10.54
CA ALA A 265 -7.24 2.67 -11.26
C ALA A 265 -8.28 2.83 -12.38
N THR A 266 -8.76 4.06 -12.59
CA THR A 266 -9.68 4.37 -13.68
C THR A 266 -8.95 5.04 -14.82
N TRP A 267 -9.01 4.43 -16.00
CA TRP A 267 -8.37 4.90 -17.21
C TRP A 267 -9.44 5.44 -18.18
N PRO A 268 -9.35 6.70 -18.62
CA PRO A 268 -10.33 7.28 -19.55
C PRO A 268 -10.10 6.86 -21.01
N GLY A 269 -9.08 6.04 -21.29
CA GLY A 269 -8.72 5.55 -22.63
C GLY A 269 -8.00 6.56 -23.53
N THR A 270 -8.12 7.86 -23.24
CA THR A 270 -7.60 8.95 -24.10
C THR A 270 -6.26 9.53 -23.69
N VAL A 271 -5.74 9.17 -22.50
CA VAL A 271 -4.45 9.67 -21.97
C VAL A 271 -3.65 8.54 -21.32
N PRO A 272 -2.29 8.61 -21.34
CA PRO A 272 -1.42 7.56 -20.78
C PRO A 272 -1.27 7.67 -19.25
N HIS A 273 -2.30 8.14 -18.56
CA HIS A 273 -2.34 8.20 -17.09
C HIS A 273 -3.77 8.05 -16.57
N PRO A 274 -3.98 7.42 -15.39
CA PRO A 274 -5.30 7.27 -14.83
C PRO A 274 -5.85 8.59 -14.28
N VAL A 275 -7.17 8.72 -14.26
CA VAL A 275 -7.92 9.88 -13.76
C VAL A 275 -7.46 10.23 -12.34
N SER A 276 -7.23 11.52 -12.09
CA SER A 276 -6.98 12.04 -10.74
C SER A 276 -8.24 12.65 -10.17
N TRP A 277 -8.68 12.12 -9.03
CA TRP A 277 -9.95 12.51 -8.43
C TRP A 277 -9.86 13.86 -7.71
N THR A 278 -10.97 14.57 -7.71
CA THR A 278 -11.19 15.78 -6.93
C THR A 278 -12.14 15.49 -5.77
N PRO A 279 -12.21 16.37 -4.75
CA PRO A 279 -13.14 16.18 -3.63
C PRO A 279 -14.62 16.09 -4.04
N SER A 280 -15.01 16.71 -5.15
CA SER A 280 -16.39 16.67 -5.67
C SER A 280 -16.75 15.33 -6.31
N ASP A 281 -15.77 14.58 -6.80
CA ASP A 281 -16.01 13.28 -7.44
C ASP A 281 -16.29 12.17 -6.41
N ILE A 282 -15.98 12.43 -5.13
CA ILE A 282 -15.90 11.41 -4.09
C ILE A 282 -17.16 11.43 -3.21
N SER A 283 -17.88 10.31 -3.21
CA SER A 283 -18.99 9.98 -2.30
C SER A 283 -18.79 8.58 -1.69
N ALA A 284 -19.66 8.16 -0.76
CA ALA A 284 -19.62 6.79 -0.24
C ALA A 284 -19.89 5.77 -1.37
N ASP A 285 -20.92 6.02 -2.18
CA ASP A 285 -21.26 5.18 -3.33
C ASP A 285 -20.11 5.10 -4.34
N PHE A 286 -19.42 6.22 -4.58
CA PHE A 286 -18.24 6.23 -5.44
C PHE A 286 -17.12 5.33 -4.91
N ILE A 287 -16.86 5.32 -3.59
CA ILE A 287 -15.86 4.41 -3.01
C ILE A 287 -16.31 2.95 -3.15
N GLU A 288 -17.60 2.67 -3.01
CA GLU A 288 -18.15 1.34 -3.28
C GLU A 288 -17.94 0.90 -4.73
N THR A 289 -18.12 1.81 -5.71
CA THR A 289 -17.84 1.46 -7.12
C THR A 289 -16.37 1.13 -7.38
N GLN A 290 -15.44 1.60 -6.55
CA GLN A 290 -14.02 1.22 -6.67
C GLN A 290 -13.76 -0.25 -6.29
N ARG A 291 -14.68 -0.89 -5.54
CA ARG A 291 -14.63 -2.33 -5.23
C ARG A 291 -15.26 -3.18 -6.34
N MET A 292 -16.16 -2.59 -7.13
CA MET A 292 -17.04 -3.29 -8.06
C MET A 292 -16.38 -3.55 -9.41
N ASN A 293 -15.46 -4.52 -9.45
CA ASN A 293 -15.11 -5.18 -10.71
C ASN A 293 -15.81 -6.55 -10.87
N VAL A 294 -16.30 -7.12 -9.77
CA VAL A 294 -16.85 -8.49 -9.68
C VAL A 294 -17.99 -8.51 -8.66
N GLN A 295 -19.09 -9.21 -8.93
CA GLN A 295 -20.28 -9.22 -8.06
C GLN A 295 -19.94 -9.69 -6.63
N GLU A 296 -19.03 -10.64 -6.51
CA GLU A 296 -18.56 -11.23 -5.27
C GLU A 296 -17.81 -10.22 -4.37
N CYS A 297 -17.31 -9.11 -4.91
CA CYS A 297 -16.71 -8.04 -4.10
C CYS A 297 -17.76 -7.24 -3.30
N SER A 298 -19.03 -7.30 -3.71
CA SER A 298 -20.12 -6.55 -3.07
C SER A 298 -20.57 -7.15 -1.72
N SER A 299 -20.27 -8.43 -1.46
CA SER A 299 -20.59 -9.14 -0.22
C SER A 299 -19.69 -8.76 0.97
N HIS A 300 -18.76 -7.80 0.77
CA HIS A 300 -17.73 -7.44 1.74
C HIS A 300 -18.23 -7.06 3.14
N ARG A 301 -19.48 -6.58 3.27
CA ARG A 301 -20.04 -6.23 4.58
C ARG A 301 -20.20 -7.47 5.46
N ASN A 302 -20.69 -8.56 4.87
CA ASN A 302 -20.78 -9.86 5.53
C ASN A 302 -19.37 -10.43 5.75
N THR A 303 -18.46 -10.22 4.79
CA THR A 303 -17.04 -10.60 4.91
C THR A 303 -16.34 -9.93 6.08
N SER A 304 -16.56 -8.63 6.29
CA SER A 304 -15.78 -7.86 7.27
C SER A 304 -16.00 -8.38 8.68
N ARG A 305 -17.25 -8.61 9.08
CA ARG A 305 -17.59 -9.15 10.39
C ARG A 305 -17.09 -10.58 10.58
N ALA A 306 -17.22 -11.43 9.56
CA ALA A 306 -16.73 -12.81 9.64
C ALA A 306 -15.20 -12.88 9.76
N VAL A 307 -14.48 -12.04 9.02
CA VAL A 307 -13.02 -11.94 9.12
C VAL A 307 -12.61 -11.36 10.47
N GLU A 308 -13.31 -10.38 11.03
CA GLU A 308 -13.01 -9.86 12.36
C GLU A 308 -13.04 -10.92 13.45
N MET A 309 -13.97 -11.89 13.37
CA MET A 309 -14.02 -13.03 14.30
C MET A 309 -12.81 -13.98 14.18
N ARG A 310 -12.01 -13.86 13.11
CA ARG A 310 -10.74 -14.59 12.91
C ARG A 310 -9.55 -13.90 13.58
N PHE A 311 -9.76 -12.78 14.26
CA PHE A 311 -8.71 -12.10 15.00
C PHE A 311 -9.11 -11.89 16.46
N THR A 312 -8.13 -11.98 17.34
CA THR A 312 -8.32 -11.75 18.77
C THR A 312 -7.12 -11.04 19.38
N SER A 313 -7.29 -10.52 20.58
CA SER A 313 -6.18 -10.05 21.40
C SER A 313 -5.53 -11.23 22.13
N LEU A 314 -4.26 -11.09 22.50
CA LEU A 314 -3.64 -12.06 23.39
C LEU A 314 -4.31 -12.06 24.77
N ALA A 315 -4.84 -10.93 25.22
CA ALA A 315 -5.53 -10.84 26.52
C ALA A 315 -6.82 -11.66 26.57
N ASP A 316 -7.54 -11.75 25.44
CA ASP A 316 -8.86 -12.38 25.37
C ASP A 316 -8.81 -13.85 24.91
N VAL A 317 -7.67 -14.30 24.36
CA VAL A 317 -7.52 -15.63 23.74
C VAL A 317 -7.99 -16.79 24.64
N CYS A 318 -7.73 -16.68 25.94
CA CYS A 318 -8.08 -17.68 26.95
C CYS A 318 -9.56 -17.74 27.30
N SER A 319 -10.33 -16.74 26.90
CA SER A 319 -11.77 -16.62 27.15
C SER A 319 -12.59 -16.93 25.89
N MET A 320 -11.92 -17.18 24.76
CA MET A 320 -12.59 -17.48 23.51
C MET A 320 -12.99 -18.95 23.41
N ALA A 321 -14.21 -19.18 22.94
CA ALA A 321 -14.58 -20.48 22.39
C ALA A 321 -13.81 -20.71 21.08
N SER A 322 -13.32 -21.94 20.87
CA SER A 322 -12.67 -22.30 19.62
C SER A 322 -13.72 -22.41 18.51
N GLN A 323 -14.03 -21.30 17.84
CA GLN A 323 -14.97 -21.32 16.72
C GLN A 323 -14.22 -21.37 15.39
N SER A 324 -14.48 -22.44 14.63
CA SER A 324 -14.10 -22.58 13.24
C SER A 324 -15.28 -22.17 12.35
N THR A 325 -15.58 -20.88 12.24
CA THR A 325 -16.48 -20.42 11.17
C THR A 325 -15.67 -20.25 9.90
N GLU A 326 -15.67 -21.25 9.03
CA GLU A 326 -15.06 -21.17 7.70
C GLU A 326 -15.64 -19.96 6.95
N TYR A 327 -14.76 -19.02 6.58
CA TYR A 327 -15.17 -17.88 5.77
C TYR A 327 -14.33 -17.88 4.50
N PRO A 328 -14.96 -17.98 3.32
CA PRO A 328 -14.21 -17.98 2.07
C PRO A 328 -13.57 -16.59 1.88
N PRO A 329 -12.31 -16.50 1.42
CA PRO A 329 -11.73 -15.23 1.05
C PRO A 329 -12.58 -14.52 -0.02
N LEU A 330 -12.42 -13.20 -0.14
CA LEU A 330 -12.96 -12.48 -1.30
C LEU A 330 -12.37 -13.07 -2.58
N ASP A 331 -13.12 -12.94 -3.68
CA ASP A 331 -12.60 -13.25 -5.00
C ASP A 331 -11.29 -12.47 -5.23
N GLN A 332 -10.27 -13.15 -5.77
CA GLN A 332 -8.94 -12.58 -5.99
C GLN A 332 -8.97 -11.34 -6.91
N ARG A 333 -10.02 -11.22 -7.73
CA ARG A 333 -10.27 -10.06 -8.59
C ARG A 333 -10.70 -8.80 -7.85
N CYS A 334 -11.06 -8.90 -6.57
CA CYS A 334 -11.42 -7.75 -5.76
C CYS A 334 -10.18 -6.91 -5.43
N PRO A 335 -10.13 -5.62 -5.82
CA PRO A 335 -8.97 -4.77 -5.53
C PRO A 335 -8.89 -4.43 -4.05
N MET A 336 -7.71 -4.49 -3.43
CA MET A 336 -7.56 -4.17 -2.00
C MET A 336 -7.44 -2.66 -1.76
N PHE A 337 -6.99 -1.92 -2.77
CA PHE A 337 -6.72 -0.49 -2.70
C PHE A 337 -7.26 0.22 -3.94
N ALA A 338 -7.39 1.54 -3.87
CA ALA A 338 -7.62 2.40 -5.03
C ALA A 338 -6.58 3.53 -5.04
N ARG A 339 -6.25 4.05 -6.21
CA ARG A 339 -5.23 5.11 -6.36
C ARG A 339 -5.78 6.38 -7.01
N LYS A 340 -4.91 7.39 -7.10
CA LYS A 340 -5.17 8.71 -7.69
C LYS A 340 -6.12 9.59 -6.86
N PHE A 341 -5.99 9.48 -5.53
CA PHE A 341 -6.59 10.37 -4.54
C PHE A 341 -5.53 11.36 -4.01
N PRO A 342 -5.29 12.50 -4.68
CA PRO A 342 -4.25 13.45 -4.28
C PRO A 342 -4.61 14.22 -2.99
N PHE A 343 -3.67 15.01 -2.45
CA PHE A 343 -3.84 15.79 -1.21
C PHE A 343 -5.19 16.51 -1.05
N PRO A 344 -5.77 17.18 -2.08
CA PRO A 344 -7.08 17.82 -1.93
C PRO A 344 -8.20 16.88 -1.46
N THR A 345 -8.12 15.58 -1.79
CA THR A 345 -9.13 14.57 -1.46
C THR A 345 -9.07 14.09 -0.01
N ALA A 346 -7.96 14.30 0.69
CA ALA A 346 -7.69 13.69 1.99
C ALA A 346 -8.76 14.01 3.04
N ALA A 347 -9.20 15.27 3.14
CA ALA A 347 -10.23 15.68 4.10
C ALA A 347 -11.60 15.04 3.80
N LYS A 348 -11.95 14.86 2.51
CA LYS A 348 -13.19 14.23 2.08
C LYS A 348 -13.19 12.73 2.38
N ILE A 349 -12.08 12.03 2.07
CA ILE A 349 -11.90 10.61 2.39
C ILE A 349 -11.96 10.39 3.89
N GLN A 350 -11.23 11.18 4.68
CA GLN A 350 -11.28 11.12 6.13
C GLN A 350 -12.73 11.27 6.64
N ALA A 351 -13.46 12.28 6.18
CA ALA A 351 -14.83 12.50 6.61
C ALA A 351 -15.76 11.31 6.29
N LEU A 352 -15.61 10.71 5.10
CA LEU A 352 -16.39 9.53 4.70
C LEU A 352 -16.06 8.31 5.56
N TYR A 353 -14.77 8.01 5.76
CA TYR A 353 -14.34 6.79 6.44
C TYR A 353 -14.62 6.82 7.94
N THR A 354 -14.74 8.01 8.54
CA THR A 354 -15.18 8.17 9.93
C THR A 354 -16.69 8.31 10.09
N ASN A 355 -17.44 8.48 9.00
CA ASN A 355 -18.89 8.62 9.06
C ASN A 355 -19.55 7.26 8.95
N CYS A 356 -20.20 6.80 10.02
CA CYS A 356 -20.84 5.49 10.04
C CYS A 356 -22.06 5.38 9.13
N SER A 357 -22.70 6.51 8.80
CA SER A 357 -23.75 6.53 7.78
C SER A 357 -23.22 6.23 6.37
N SER A 358 -21.90 6.28 6.15
CA SER A 358 -21.29 5.88 4.86
C SER A 358 -21.36 4.37 4.62
N LYS A 359 -21.48 3.57 5.70
CA LYS A 359 -21.49 2.09 5.67
C LYS A 359 -20.26 1.45 5.01
N LEU A 360 -19.18 2.20 4.78
CA LEU A 360 -17.99 1.71 4.07
C LEU A 360 -17.22 0.63 4.84
N SER A 361 -17.33 0.56 6.18
CA SER A 361 -16.69 -0.48 7.01
C SER A 361 -15.16 -0.57 6.83
N ILE A 362 -14.49 0.58 6.66
CA ILE A 362 -13.03 0.66 6.47
C ILE A 362 -12.32 1.04 7.78
N LEU A 363 -12.90 2.00 8.51
CA LEU A 363 -12.50 2.35 9.86
C LEU A 363 -13.68 2.07 10.81
N PHE A 364 -13.44 1.28 11.85
CA PHE A 364 -14.38 0.97 12.92
C PHE A 364 -14.19 1.96 14.07
N SER A 365 -15.30 2.29 14.75
CA SER A 365 -15.24 3.05 15.99
C SER A 365 -14.85 2.11 17.15
N PRO A 366 -14.01 2.52 18.12
CA PRO A 366 -13.61 1.68 19.25
C PRO A 366 -14.71 1.36 20.28
N GLN A 367 -15.99 1.43 19.93
CA GLN A 367 -17.09 1.07 20.82
C GLN A 367 -18.17 0.35 20.02
N GLU A 368 -18.26 -0.97 20.20
CA GLU A 368 -19.49 -1.75 20.14
C GLU A 368 -19.14 -3.22 20.48
N GLU A 369 -18.98 -3.49 21.78
CA GLU A 369 -19.56 -4.71 22.33
C GLU A 369 -21.00 -4.34 22.67
N ASP A 370 -21.95 -5.00 22.00
CA ASP A 370 -23.37 -5.07 22.38
C ASP A 370 -24.27 -3.85 22.05
N SER A 371 -24.68 -3.70 20.78
CA SER A 371 -26.05 -3.25 20.47
C SER A 371 -26.49 -3.65 19.05
N SER A 372 -27.73 -4.09 18.92
CA SER A 372 -28.37 -4.47 17.66
C SER A 372 -28.81 -3.28 16.78
N GLU A 373 -28.36 -2.07 17.08
CA GLU A 373 -28.57 -0.86 16.26
C GLU A 373 -27.33 0.04 16.34
N GLY A 374 -26.43 -0.13 15.37
CA GLY A 374 -25.15 0.56 15.31
C GLY A 374 -25.25 2.08 15.46
N ARG A 375 -24.78 2.60 16.59
CA ARG A 375 -24.65 4.03 16.86
C ARG A 375 -23.21 4.34 17.18
N CYS A 376 -22.51 4.84 16.17
CA CYS A 376 -21.18 5.40 16.33
C CYS A 376 -21.16 6.65 17.20
N ASP A 377 -20.54 6.57 18.37
CA ASP A 377 -20.10 7.74 19.13
C ASP A 377 -18.66 8.12 18.77
N LEU A 378 -18.44 9.40 18.44
CA LEU A 378 -17.14 10.01 18.11
C LEU A 378 -16.67 10.99 19.19
N SER A 379 -17.13 10.83 20.43
CA SER A 379 -16.80 11.71 21.56
C SER A 379 -15.30 11.87 21.88
N SER A 380 -14.41 11.06 21.31
CA SER A 380 -12.94 11.18 21.48
C SER A 380 -12.19 11.98 20.40
N VAL A 381 -12.84 12.52 19.36
CA VAL A 381 -12.18 13.25 18.25
C VAL A 381 -11.86 14.73 18.57
N GLY A 382 -12.28 15.23 19.74
CA GLY A 382 -12.25 16.65 20.11
C GLY A 382 -10.86 17.31 20.31
N THR A 383 -9.78 16.55 20.53
CA THR A 383 -8.51 17.14 21.02
C THR A 383 -7.44 17.39 19.93
N LEU A 384 -7.58 16.82 18.74
CA LEU A 384 -6.61 17.02 17.63
C LEU A 384 -6.97 18.20 16.71
N ARG A 385 -8.27 18.55 16.59
CA ARG A 385 -8.76 19.66 15.75
C ARG A 385 -8.19 21.02 16.14
N ARG A 386 -7.84 21.21 17.42
CA ARG A 386 -7.21 22.44 17.95
C ARG A 386 -5.70 22.55 17.67
N ARG A 387 -5.00 21.45 17.35
CA ARG A 387 -3.54 21.47 17.09
C ARG A 387 -3.21 21.71 15.62
N GLN A 388 -3.93 21.10 14.67
CA GLN A 388 -3.69 21.29 13.23
C GLN A 388 -4.05 22.72 12.76
N SER A 389 -5.16 23.27 13.24
CA SER A 389 -5.57 24.65 12.96
C SER A 389 -4.56 25.69 13.49
N ARG A 390 -4.00 25.48 14.68
CA ARG A 390 -2.92 26.32 15.23
C ARG A 390 -1.60 26.21 14.45
N MET A 391 -1.30 25.04 13.90
CA MET A 391 -0.06 24.82 13.14
C MET A 391 -0.12 25.44 11.73
N GLN A 392 -1.27 25.34 11.05
CA GLN A 392 -1.51 26.04 9.78
C GLN A 392 -1.53 27.56 9.95
N LEU A 393 -2.16 28.09 11.02
CA LEU A 393 -2.12 29.53 11.33
C LEU A 393 -0.69 30.03 11.60
N ARG A 394 0.14 29.25 12.34
CA ARG A 394 1.54 29.61 12.60
C ARG A 394 2.40 29.60 11.32
N ARG A 395 2.17 28.66 10.39
CA ARG A 395 2.84 28.65 9.07
C ARG A 395 2.44 29.86 8.22
N LEU A 396 1.16 30.23 8.18
CA LEU A 396 0.68 31.41 7.46
C LEU A 396 1.19 32.73 8.05
N GLN A 397 1.28 32.84 9.38
CA GLN A 397 1.84 34.01 10.06
C GLN A 397 3.37 34.12 9.88
N SER A 398 4.08 32.99 9.83
CA SER A 398 5.51 32.94 9.51
C SER A 398 5.80 33.42 8.09
N MET A 399 5.06 32.93 7.09
CA MET A 399 5.22 33.36 5.69
C MET A 399 4.91 34.85 5.49
N ARG A 400 3.91 35.40 6.19
CA ARG A 400 3.63 36.85 6.18
C ARG A 400 4.75 37.69 6.83
N ARG A 401 5.45 37.18 7.84
CA ARG A 401 6.60 37.87 8.45
C ARG A 401 7.84 37.84 7.56
N VAL A 402 8.07 36.74 6.83
CA VAL A 402 9.17 36.63 5.85
C VAL A 402 8.91 37.55 4.64
N GLY A 403 7.68 37.58 4.11
CA GLY A 403 7.30 38.49 3.02
C GLY A 403 7.45 39.98 3.37
N ARG A 404 7.14 40.38 4.61
CA ARG A 404 7.36 41.77 5.08
C ARG A 404 8.83 42.13 5.30
N LYS A 405 9.71 41.18 5.62
CA LYS A 405 11.17 41.41 5.73
C LYS A 405 11.83 41.56 4.36
N ILE A 406 11.35 40.83 3.36
CA ILE A 406 11.85 40.93 1.97
C ILE A 406 11.41 42.25 1.33
N SER A 407 10.16 42.69 1.56
CA SER A 407 9.67 43.99 1.09
C SER A 407 10.44 45.18 1.71
N ARG A 408 10.81 45.13 2.99
CA ARG A 408 11.59 46.21 3.63
C ARG A 408 13.06 46.28 3.18
N SER A 409 13.67 45.17 2.76
CA SER A 409 15.05 45.20 2.24
C SER A 409 15.13 45.70 0.79
N LEU A 410 14.08 45.47 -0.02
CA LEU A 410 14.02 45.97 -1.40
C LEU A 410 13.74 47.48 -1.49
N PHE A 411 13.06 48.08 -0.51
CA PHE A 411 12.84 49.54 -0.47
C PHE A 411 14.06 50.36 0.03
N SER A 412 15.08 49.71 0.60
CA SER A 412 16.32 50.40 1.02
C SER A 412 17.41 50.41 -0.05
N LEU A 413 17.25 49.68 -1.16
CA LEU A 413 18.25 49.53 -2.23
C LEU A 413 17.96 50.35 -3.49
N VAL A 414 16.87 51.13 -3.53
CA VAL A 414 16.47 51.95 -4.69
C VAL A 414 16.62 53.46 -4.44
N ARG A 415 17.31 53.88 -3.36
CA ARG A 415 17.52 55.31 -3.03
C ARG A 415 18.96 55.81 -3.11
N LEU A 416 19.84 55.10 -3.83
CA LEU A 416 21.23 55.50 -4.08
C LEU A 416 21.57 55.26 -5.57
N ARG A 417 21.01 56.11 -6.43
CA ARG A 417 21.49 56.40 -7.80
C ARG A 417 20.69 57.56 -8.39
N LEU A 418 20.90 58.75 -7.84
CA LEU A 418 20.63 60.04 -8.48
C LEU A 418 21.61 61.06 -7.90
N THR A 419 22.82 61.07 -8.46
CA THR A 419 23.72 62.21 -8.66
C THR A 419 24.60 61.87 -9.83
#